data_AF-A0A9D9WEP5-F1
#
_entry.id   AF-A0A9D9WEP5-F1
#
_cell.length_a   1.000
_cell.length_b   1.000
_cell.length_c   1.000
_cell.angle_alpha   90.00
_cell.angle_beta   90.00
_cell.angle_gamma   90.00
#
_symmetry.space_group_name_H-M   'P 1'
#
loop_
_entity.id
_entity.type
_entity.pdbx_description
1 polymer ?
#
loop_
_entity_poly.entity_id
_entity_poly.type
_entity_poly.pdbx_seq_one_letter_code
_entity_poly.pdbx_strand_id
1 'polypeptide(L)' 'MIKLTLILLFAAAGAFWFNAQNTYIAADGVLHETIFLPLGFLFLLLAIIVLLLRFIQALWRKKPRPA' A
#
# COMPACT_ATOMS: atom_id res chain seq x y z
N MET A 1 -7.85 -0.25 13.89
CA MET A 1 -6.82 0.29 12.97
C MET A 1 -5.91 -0.78 12.35
N ILE A 2 -5.45 -1.82 13.06
CA ILE A 2 -4.66 -2.93 12.45
C ILE A 2 -5.41 -3.60 11.28
N LYS A 3 -6.71 -3.84 11.43
CA LYS A 3 -7.57 -4.37 10.36
C LYS A 3 -7.54 -3.52 9.08
N LEU A 4 -7.49 -2.18 9.21
CA LEU A 4 -7.42 -1.27 8.08
C LEU A 4 -6.08 -1.38 7.34
N THR A 5 -4.95 -1.42 8.08
CA THR A 5 -3.63 -1.60 7.46
C THR A 5 -3.54 -2.92 6.71
N LEU A 6 -4.07 -4.01 7.27
CA LEU A 6 -4.10 -5.31 6.59
C LEU A 6 -4.95 -5.26 5.32
N ILE A 7 -6.15 -4.66 5.36
CA ILE A 7 -7.01 -4.49 4.18
C ILE A 7 -6.27 -3.72 3.07
N LEU A 8 -5.61 -2.61 3.41
CA LEU A 8 -4.84 -1.81 2.44
C LEU A 8 -3.68 -2.60 1.83
N LEU A 9 -2.96 -3.39 2.63
CA LEU A 9 -1.87 -4.23 2.15
C LEU A 9 -2.37 -5.37 1.26
N PHE A 10 -3.49 -6.01 1.60
CA PHE A 10 -4.11 -7.03 0.76
C PHE A 10 -4.63 -6.45 -0.56
N ALA A 11 -5.23 -5.25 -0.54
CA ALA A 11 -5.66 -4.57 -1.76
C ALA A 11 -4.47 -4.19 -2.65
N ALA A 12 -3.38 -3.68 -2.08
CA ALA A 12 -2.15 -3.40 -2.83
C ALA A 12 -1.56 -4.68 -3.43
N ALA A 13 -1.43 -5.75 -2.65
CA ALA A 13 -0.92 -7.03 -3.12
C ALA A 13 -1.78 -7.63 -4.24
N GLY A 14 -3.11 -7.56 -4.12
CA GLY A 14 -4.04 -8.01 -5.16
C GLY A 14 -3.91 -7.20 -6.46
N ALA A 15 -3.73 -5.88 -6.36
CA ALA A 15 -3.51 -5.02 -7.51
C ALA A 15 -2.18 -5.32 -8.23
N PHE A 16 -1.08 -5.54 -7.48
CA PHE A 16 0.20 -5.94 -8.05
C PHE A 16 0.15 -7.33 -8.67
N TRP A 17 -0.50 -8.29 -8.01
CA TRP A 17 -0.71 -9.64 -8.55
C TRP A 17 -1.50 -9.59 -9.86
N PHE A 18 -2.61 -8.85 -9.88
CA PHE A 18 -3.44 -8.70 -11.07
C PHE A 18 -2.67 -8.04 -12.21
N ASN A 19 -1.89 -6.99 -11.91
CA ASN A 19 -1.03 -6.37 -12.93
C ASN A 19 0.01 -7.37 -13.46
N ALA A 20 0.71 -8.11 -12.61
CA ALA A 20 1.72 -9.08 -13.06
C ALA A 20 1.15 -10.15 -14.01
N GLN A 21 -0.12 -10.53 -13.85
CA GLN A 21 -0.79 -11.52 -14.71
C GLN A 21 -1.32 -10.93 -16.03
N ASN A 22 -1.56 -9.62 -16.08
CA ASN A 22 -2.21 -8.96 -17.21
C ASN A 22 -1.30 -7.94 -17.90
N THR A 23 -0.05 -7.83 -17.46
CA THR A 23 0.98 -7.05 -18.13
C THR A 23 1.55 -7.88 -19.27
N TYR A 24 1.54 -7.31 -20.47
CA TYR A 24 2.06 -7.96 -21.68
C TYR A 24 2.75 -6.94 -22.58
N ILE A 25 3.62 -7.44 -23.46
CA ILE A 25 4.26 -6.65 -24.51
C ILE A 25 3.47 -6.88 -25.79
N ALA A 26 2.92 -5.81 -26.38
CA ALA A 26 2.19 -5.89 -27.63
C ALA A 26 3.14 -5.99 -28.84
N ALA A 27 2.58 -6.24 -30.03
CA ALA A 27 3.34 -6.39 -31.27
C ALA A 27 4.09 -5.11 -31.70
N ASP A 28 3.70 -3.96 -31.16
CA ASP A 28 4.37 -2.67 -31.32
C ASP A 28 5.56 -2.48 -30.35
N GLY A 29 5.84 -3.47 -29.50
CA GLY A 29 6.90 -3.45 -28.50
C GLY A 29 6.58 -2.61 -27.26
N VAL A 30 5.35 -2.10 -27.13
CA VAL A 30 4.92 -1.29 -25.99
C VAL A 30 4.48 -2.18 -24.83
N LEU A 31 4.90 -1.82 -23.61
CA LEU A 31 4.45 -2.46 -22.39
C LEU A 31 3.04 -1.97 -22.05
N HIS A 32 2.07 -2.88 -22.07
CA HIS A 32 0.72 -2.60 -21.64
C HIS A 32 0.55 -3.05 -20.20
N GLU A 33 0.40 -2.06 -19.32
CA GLU A 33 0.13 -2.27 -17.91
C GLU A 33 -1.37 -2.11 -17.62
N THR A 34 -1.87 -2.80 -16.61
CA THR A 34 -3.25 -2.61 -16.17
C THR A 34 -3.43 -1.33 -15.35
N ILE A 35 -4.64 -0.75 -15.44
CA ILE A 35 -5.06 0.42 -14.63
C ILE A 35 -4.98 0.17 -13.12
N PHE A 36 -4.89 -1.09 -12.70
CA PHE A 36 -4.79 -1.47 -11.29
C PHE A 36 -3.41 -1.21 -10.69
N LEU A 37 -2.35 -1.05 -11.48
CA LEU A 37 -1.01 -0.76 -10.94
C LEU A 37 -0.96 0.59 -10.19
N PRO A 38 -1.45 1.71 -10.76
CA PRO A 38 -1.60 2.96 -9.99
C PRO A 38 -2.42 2.81 -8.70
N LEU A 39 -3.51 2.02 -8.74
CA LEU A 39 -4.32 1.72 -7.56
C LEU A 39 -3.54 0.93 -6.49
N GLY A 40 -2.70 -0.02 -6.91
CA GLY A 40 -1.81 -0.76 -6.01
C GLY A 40 -0.85 0.14 -5.24
N PHE A 41 -0.22 1.09 -5.95
CA PHE A 41 0.63 2.10 -5.32
C PHE A 41 -0.14 3.03 -4.39
N LEU A 42 -1.36 3.43 -4.75
CA LEU A 42 -2.22 4.25 -3.89
C LEU A 42 -2.53 3.54 -2.56
N PHE A 43 -2.95 2.26 -2.61
CA PHE A 43 -3.23 1.49 -1.40
C PHE A 43 -1.98 1.23 -0.55
N LEU A 44 -0.84 1.01 -1.19
CA LEU A 44 0.45 0.85 -0.51
C LEU A 44 0.84 2.15 0.23
N LEU A 45 0.71 3.31 -0.42
CA LEU A 45 0.99 4.61 0.18
C LEU A 45 0.09 4.85 1.39
N LEU A 46 -1.21 4.57 1.28
CA LEU A 46 -2.14 4.68 2.41
C LEU A 46 -1.76 3.75 3.55
N ALA A 47 -1.34 2.51 3.27
CA ALA A 47 -0.89 1.58 4.30
C ALA A 47 0.34 2.11 5.05
N ILE A 48 1.31 2.69 4.33
CA ILE A 48 2.51 3.32 4.89
C ILE A 48 2.14 4.51 5.78
N ILE A 49 1.25 5.39 5.33
CA ILE A 49 0.78 6.54 6.12
C ILE A 49 0.15 6.08 7.45
N VAL A 50 -0.74 5.08 7.39
CA VAL A 50 -1.38 4.53 8.60
C VAL A 50 -0.33 3.91 9.53
N LEU A 51 0.69 3.24 9.01
CA LEU A 51 1.77 2.66 9.79
C LEU A 51 2.61 3.75 10.50
N LEU A 52 2.95 4.82 9.78
CA LEU A 52 3.67 5.99 10.29
C LEU A 52 2.90 6.66 11.43
N LEU A 53 1.60 6.90 11.26
CA LEU A 53 0.76 7.48 12.31
C LEU A 53 0.74 6.59 13.57
N ARG A 54 0.68 5.27 13.41
CA ARG A 54 0.74 4.34 14.56
C ARG A 54 2.10 4.36 15.23
N PHE A 55 3.17 4.45 14.46
CA PHE A 55 4.53 4.55 14.99
C PHE A 55 4.70 5.83 15.82
N ILE A 56 4.25 6.97 15.31
CA ILE A 56 4.26 8.25 16.03
C ILE A 56 3.44 8.16 17.32
N GLN A 57 2.22 7.61 17.26
CA GLN A 57 1.39 7.40 18.46
C GLN A 57 2.07 6.50 19.49
N ALA A 58 2.75 5.43 19.04
CA ALA A 58 3.47 4.53 19.93
C ALA A 58 4.66 5.22 20.61
N LEU A 59 5.39 6.08 19.89
CA LEU A 59 6.46 6.90 20.46
C LEU A 59 5.91 7.89 21.50
N TRP A 60 4.78 8.53 21.22
CA TRP A 60 4.17 9.52 22.12
C TRP A 60 3.66 8.89 23.42
N ARG A 61 3.16 7.65 23.37
CA ARG A 61 2.74 6.90 24.56
C ARG A 61 3.90 6.50 25.50
N LYS A 62 5.14 6.53 25.02
CA LYS A 62 6.33 6.25 25.84
C LYS A 62 6.89 7.48 26.56
N LYS A 63 6.33 8.67 26.35
CA LYS A 63 6.73 9.86 27.12
C LYS A 63 6.12 9.76 28.52
N PRO A 64 6.89 9.62 29.60
CA PRO A 64 6.35 9.71 30.95
C PRO A 64 5.68 11.07 31.09
N ARG A 65 4.41 11.09 31.52
CA ARG A 65 3.76 12.35 31.89
C ARG A 65 4.63 12.98 32.98
N PRO A 66 5.10 14.23 32.84
CA PRO A 66 5.60 14.95 34.01
C PRO A 66 4.45 15.00 35.03
N ALA A 67 4.75 14.54 36.24
CA ALA A 67 3.84 14.58 37.38
C ALA A 67 3.54 16.03 37.79
#